data_AF-A0A521UBJ1-F1
#
_entry.id   AF-A0A521UBJ1-F1
#
_cell.length_a   1.000
_cell.length_b   1.000
_cell.length_c   1.000
_cell.angle_alpha   90.00
_cell.angle_beta   90.00
_cell.angle_gamma   90.00
#
_symmetry.space_group_name_H-M   'P 1'
#
loop_
_entity.id
_entity.type
_entity.pdbx_description
1 polymer ?
#
loop_
_entity_poly.entity_id
_entity_poly.type
_entity_poly.pdbx_seq_one_letter_code
_entity_poly.pdbx_strand_id
1 'polypeptide(L)'
;MGEITESIALEIDERRARHPGRPDLELLEHLLVAVQRERVAAVGYDTARLGERLARSPLPERARRSVARAVGQIWLDENMHARYLLGMLLRQPDLATRLGAERQSAEGGVGGWMTSVEQHATWGDAPAERLAAALVDAGGRLSGRIPEAVRSSLTYAPLRAWCAFSIDAEDSAVISFERMLALSAEVLAMPSAELALPEGFAQELARMRRDELAHSRLFGVIGGMLGDDDGFAPGCDAEALDAALEAIERELSLPAAGHRAVGSSHPVGGGGVVAVARGEGDAEKLVTFDRALDESGFDEAVARRVAASGRRPEEARVAIKVDLMLAWHRRDPSSHVDPQLVERMVERLRSRGYRDIVVCDAQNVYARFFGNRDIASVGRYVGLSAEGYRLVDLADEQVPHSFARAMGVYSVGRSWRDADARVSFATLKTHPSAVAQLCLRNAGTVIPQTGEYFFSDRLTDFTHLVTAVLHDLPPHFGVIDGYSWAADGLLGVMADPTPRHPGIVIAGEDVLAVDHVALQLMGERDPYRAPDLRAALACFGDAMARTELRGDLTPIEGWSAADSGLLSAPLAALAEPVYARFGGRGAVFVPDLDPAAFPPIGETTALRAARRFMRALLGIGGR
;
A
#
# COMPACT_ATOMS: atom_id res chain seq x y z
N MET A 1 -33.86 9.11 8.23
CA MET A 1 -33.13 8.60 7.05
C MET A 1 -32.80 9.82 6.21
N GLY A 2 -31.58 9.90 5.68
CA GLY A 2 -31.21 10.99 4.77
C GLY A 2 -31.75 10.75 3.36
N GLU A 3 -31.69 11.78 2.52
CA GLU A 3 -32.27 11.78 1.18
C GLU A 3 -31.59 10.76 0.25
N ILE A 4 -30.28 10.53 0.41
CA ILE A 4 -29.53 9.54 -0.39
C ILE A 4 -29.98 8.13 -0.01
N THR A 5 -30.08 7.84 1.29
CA THR A 5 -30.48 6.53 1.81
C THR A 5 -31.88 6.12 1.31
N GLU A 6 -32.84 7.05 1.30
CA GLU A 6 -34.19 6.80 0.77
C GLU A 6 -34.19 6.51 -0.74
N SER A 7 -33.40 7.26 -1.51
CA SER A 7 -33.25 7.05 -2.94
C SER A 7 -32.67 5.66 -3.26
N ILE A 8 -31.64 5.22 -2.53
CA ILE A 8 -31.00 3.91 -2.75
C ILE A 8 -31.96 2.75 -2.43
N ALA A 9 -32.79 2.87 -1.39
CA ALA A 9 -33.79 1.86 -1.07
C ALA A 9 -34.79 1.66 -2.23
N LEU A 10 -35.24 2.76 -2.85
CA LEU A 10 -36.13 2.71 -4.02
C LEU A 10 -35.42 2.08 -5.24
N GLU A 11 -34.16 2.46 -5.49
CA GLU A 11 -33.40 1.88 -6.60
C GLU A 11 -33.15 0.37 -6.43
N ILE A 12 -32.99 -0.12 -5.19
CA ILE A 12 -32.88 -1.57 -4.90
C ILE A 12 -34.17 -2.28 -5.33
N ASP A 13 -35.33 -1.74 -4.97
CA ASP A 13 -36.63 -2.32 -5.35
C ASP A 13 -36.84 -2.29 -6.87
N GLU A 14 -36.43 -1.22 -7.54
CA GLU A 14 -36.47 -1.12 -9.01
C GLU A 14 -35.55 -2.12 -9.69
N ARG A 15 -34.31 -2.31 -9.20
CA ARG A 15 -33.37 -3.32 -9.73
C ARG A 15 -33.94 -4.72 -9.59
N ARG A 16 -34.49 -5.05 -8.42
CA ARG A 16 -35.16 -6.33 -8.18
C ARG A 16 -36.33 -6.55 -9.16
N ALA A 17 -37.14 -5.53 -9.40
CA ALA A 17 -38.26 -5.60 -10.33
C ALA A 17 -37.81 -5.82 -11.79
N ARG A 18 -36.64 -5.30 -12.17
CA ARG A 18 -36.06 -5.49 -13.53
C ARG A 18 -35.47 -6.89 -13.74
N HIS A 19 -35.08 -7.59 -12.68
CA HIS A 19 -34.38 -8.89 -12.73
C HIS A 19 -35.14 -10.03 -12.03
N PRO A 20 -36.41 -10.31 -12.37
CA PRO A 20 -37.21 -11.33 -11.68
C PRO A 20 -36.58 -12.72 -11.85
N GLY A 21 -36.22 -13.35 -10.73
CA GLY A 21 -35.61 -14.69 -10.71
C GLY A 21 -34.17 -14.75 -11.25
N ARG A 22 -33.51 -13.60 -11.41
CA ARG A 22 -32.12 -13.46 -11.88
C ARG A 22 -31.26 -12.73 -10.84
N PRO A 23 -31.02 -13.33 -9.66
CA PRO A 23 -30.24 -12.69 -8.60
C PRO A 23 -28.78 -12.42 -9.02
N ASP A 24 -28.26 -13.14 -10.01
CA ASP A 24 -26.95 -12.91 -10.62
C ASP A 24 -26.89 -11.60 -11.40
N LEU A 25 -27.92 -11.29 -12.20
CA LEU A 25 -28.01 -10.02 -12.92
C LEU A 25 -28.30 -8.84 -11.99
N GLU A 26 -29.16 -9.05 -10.99
CA GLU A 26 -29.41 -8.05 -9.95
C GLU A 26 -28.10 -7.72 -9.21
N LEU A 27 -27.34 -8.76 -8.81
CA LEU A 27 -26.05 -8.58 -8.15
C LEU A 27 -25.05 -7.86 -9.05
N LEU A 28 -24.98 -8.19 -10.34
CA LEU A 28 -24.09 -7.52 -11.28
C LEU A 28 -24.37 -6.01 -11.34
N GLU A 29 -25.64 -5.61 -11.41
CA GLU A 29 -25.99 -4.19 -11.40
C GLU A 29 -25.61 -3.49 -10.08
N HIS A 30 -25.83 -4.14 -8.94
CA HIS A 30 -25.38 -3.60 -7.66
C HIS A 30 -23.85 -3.43 -7.60
N LEU A 31 -23.10 -4.41 -8.12
CA LEU A 31 -21.63 -4.35 -8.12
C LEU A 31 -21.09 -3.25 -9.03
N LEU A 32 -21.70 -3.05 -10.20
CA LEU A 32 -21.33 -1.97 -11.13
C LEU A 32 -21.53 -0.59 -10.50
N VAL A 33 -22.65 -0.40 -9.78
CA VAL A 33 -22.95 0.86 -9.07
C VAL A 33 -22.04 1.02 -7.85
N ALA A 34 -21.77 -0.06 -7.12
CA ALA A 34 -20.85 -0.03 -5.98
C ALA A 34 -19.45 0.42 -6.42
N VAL A 35 -18.88 -0.13 -7.50
CA VAL A 35 -17.57 0.32 -8.03
C VAL A 35 -17.54 1.83 -8.30
N GLN A 36 -18.60 2.37 -8.90
CA GLN A 36 -18.70 3.81 -9.14
C GLN A 36 -18.69 4.58 -7.81
N ARG A 37 -19.52 4.18 -6.85
CA ARG A 37 -19.67 4.84 -5.55
C ARG A 37 -18.39 4.80 -4.72
N GLU A 38 -17.80 3.61 -4.51
CA GLU A 38 -16.55 3.47 -3.76
C GLU A 38 -15.44 4.32 -4.41
N ARG A 39 -15.45 4.44 -5.75
CA ARG A 39 -14.50 5.30 -6.45
C ARG A 39 -14.78 6.79 -6.23
N VAL A 40 -16.04 7.19 -6.13
CA VAL A 40 -16.42 8.57 -5.76
C VAL A 40 -15.94 8.87 -4.35
N ALA A 41 -16.16 7.98 -3.37
CA ALA A 41 -15.74 8.16 -1.99
C ALA A 41 -14.20 8.18 -1.87
N ALA A 42 -13.51 7.22 -2.48
CA ALA A 42 -12.05 7.12 -2.50
C ALA A 42 -11.34 8.36 -3.08
N VAL A 43 -11.96 9.05 -4.04
CA VAL A 43 -11.43 10.31 -4.61
C VAL A 43 -11.97 11.53 -3.86
N GLY A 44 -13.21 11.47 -3.37
CA GLY A 44 -13.85 12.51 -2.57
C GLY A 44 -13.08 12.79 -1.28
N TYR A 45 -12.62 11.73 -0.61
CA TYR A 45 -11.85 11.78 0.65
C TYR A 45 -10.36 12.04 0.45
N ASP A 46 -9.99 12.77 -0.60
CA ASP A 46 -8.60 13.12 -0.90
C ASP A 46 -7.92 13.81 0.30
N THR A 47 -7.03 13.05 0.95
CA THR A 47 -6.31 13.48 2.15
C THR A 47 -5.44 14.72 1.94
N ALA A 48 -4.97 15.00 0.72
CA ALA A 48 -4.20 16.20 0.44
C ALA A 48 -5.07 17.46 0.55
N ARG A 49 -6.26 17.42 -0.07
CA ARG A 49 -7.24 18.53 -0.03
C ARG A 49 -7.85 18.70 1.35
N LEU A 50 -8.13 17.60 2.04
CA LEU A 50 -8.55 17.66 3.44
C LEU A 50 -7.44 18.28 4.32
N GLY A 51 -6.17 17.93 4.08
CA GLY A 51 -5.03 18.51 4.78
C GLY A 51 -4.97 20.03 4.63
N GLU A 52 -5.11 20.55 3.40
CA GLU A 52 -5.16 22.00 3.14
C GLU A 52 -6.35 22.69 3.84
N ARG A 53 -7.48 22.02 3.92
CA ARG A 53 -8.65 22.51 4.67
C ARG A 53 -8.38 22.53 6.17
N LEU A 54 -7.90 21.43 6.73
CA LEU A 54 -7.59 21.31 8.17
C LEU A 54 -6.54 22.34 8.57
N ALA A 55 -5.51 22.59 7.74
CA ALA A 55 -4.50 23.61 7.98
C ALA A 55 -5.09 25.02 8.18
N ARG A 56 -6.23 25.31 7.55
CA ARG A 56 -6.96 26.59 7.67
C ARG A 56 -8.04 26.59 8.76
N SER A 57 -8.40 25.43 9.30
CA SER A 57 -9.38 25.33 10.38
C SER A 57 -8.86 25.95 11.67
N PRO A 58 -9.74 26.48 12.54
CA PRO A 58 -9.35 27.01 13.85
C PRO A 58 -9.06 25.90 14.89
N LEU A 59 -9.09 24.62 14.49
CA LEU A 59 -8.79 23.50 15.36
C LEU A 59 -7.32 23.52 15.84
N PRO A 60 -7.05 23.11 17.08
CA PRO A 60 -5.68 22.92 17.55
C PRO A 60 -4.99 21.82 16.75
N GLU A 61 -3.67 21.92 16.61
CA GLU A 61 -2.86 20.98 15.82
C GLU A 61 -3.09 19.51 16.17
N ARG A 62 -3.26 19.21 17.46
CA ARG A 62 -3.59 17.87 17.94
C ARG A 62 -4.88 17.34 17.28
N ALA A 63 -5.95 18.11 17.30
CA ALA A 63 -7.24 17.73 16.72
C ALA A 63 -7.17 17.61 15.19
N ARG A 64 -6.44 18.52 14.52
CA ARG A 64 -6.23 18.43 13.06
C ARG A 64 -5.59 17.11 12.66
N ARG A 65 -4.57 16.67 13.41
CA ARG A 65 -3.92 15.37 13.16
C ARG A 65 -4.85 14.19 13.41
N SER A 66 -5.66 14.23 14.47
CA SER A 66 -6.62 13.16 14.77
C SER A 66 -7.69 13.04 13.68
N VAL A 67 -8.23 14.16 13.19
CA VAL A 67 -9.18 14.17 12.07
C VAL A 67 -8.53 13.69 10.78
N ALA A 68 -7.33 14.21 10.44
CA ALA A 68 -6.59 13.79 9.25
C ALA A 68 -6.30 12.29 9.25
N ARG A 69 -5.93 11.74 10.41
CA ARG A 69 -5.71 10.30 10.59
C ARG A 69 -6.99 9.50 10.39
N ALA A 70 -8.08 9.89 11.06
CA ALA A 70 -9.35 9.19 10.95
C ALA A 70 -9.89 9.18 9.51
N VAL A 71 -9.85 10.30 8.81
CA VAL A 71 -10.31 10.35 7.40
C VAL A 71 -9.31 9.67 6.47
N GLY A 72 -8.00 9.76 6.73
CA GLY A 72 -6.99 9.02 5.99
C GLY A 72 -7.19 7.50 6.08
N GLN A 73 -7.69 7.03 7.23
CA GLN A 73 -8.07 5.64 7.42
C GLN A 73 -9.29 5.25 6.56
N ILE A 74 -10.34 6.06 6.58
CA ILE A 74 -11.55 5.86 5.74
C ILE A 74 -11.14 5.83 4.26
N TRP A 75 -10.31 6.78 3.83
CA TRP A 75 -9.78 6.82 2.47
C TRP A 75 -9.05 5.54 2.05
N LEU A 76 -8.26 4.92 2.93
CA LEU A 76 -7.61 3.63 2.65
C LEU A 76 -8.64 2.51 2.46
N ASP A 77 -9.66 2.47 3.31
CA ASP A 77 -10.72 1.46 3.24
C ASP A 77 -11.54 1.61 1.94
N GLU A 78 -11.96 2.83 1.56
CA GLU A 78 -12.66 3.11 0.30
C GLU A 78 -11.86 2.71 -0.95
N ASN A 79 -10.55 3.01 -0.97
CA ASN A 79 -9.71 2.60 -2.10
C ASN A 79 -9.62 1.08 -2.20
N MET A 80 -9.51 0.39 -1.07
CA MET A 80 -9.49 -1.07 -1.00
C MET A 80 -10.83 -1.66 -1.48
N HIS A 81 -11.97 -1.09 -1.07
CA HIS A 81 -13.29 -1.52 -1.52
C HIS A 81 -13.45 -1.40 -3.04
N ALA A 82 -13.17 -0.19 -3.57
CA ALA A 82 -13.24 0.10 -4.99
C ALA A 82 -12.34 -0.85 -5.80
N ARG A 83 -11.12 -1.10 -5.31
CA ARG A 83 -10.15 -1.97 -5.97
C ARG A 83 -10.60 -3.42 -6.01
N TYR A 84 -11.10 -3.94 -4.90
CA TYR A 84 -11.58 -5.32 -4.81
C TYR A 84 -12.75 -5.58 -5.76
N LEU A 85 -13.77 -4.72 -5.73
CA LEU A 85 -14.95 -4.85 -6.59
C LEU A 85 -14.59 -4.74 -8.08
N LEU A 86 -13.77 -3.76 -8.45
CA LEU A 86 -13.31 -3.60 -9.83
C LEU A 86 -12.46 -4.80 -10.28
N GLY A 87 -11.54 -5.27 -9.44
CA GLY A 87 -10.71 -6.45 -9.74
C GLY A 87 -11.55 -7.70 -9.97
N MET A 88 -12.58 -7.91 -9.14
CA MET A 88 -13.51 -9.04 -9.28
C MET A 88 -14.32 -8.96 -10.58
N LEU A 89 -14.84 -7.78 -10.94
CA LEU A 89 -15.57 -7.58 -12.19
C LEU A 89 -14.66 -7.74 -13.42
N LEU A 90 -13.39 -7.34 -13.33
CA LEU A 90 -12.42 -7.49 -14.42
C LEU A 90 -11.97 -8.94 -14.66
N ARG A 91 -12.18 -9.83 -13.68
CA ARG A 91 -11.93 -11.27 -13.79
C ARG A 91 -13.11 -12.04 -14.40
N GLN A 92 -14.24 -11.39 -14.65
CA GLN A 92 -15.39 -12.05 -15.24
C GLN A 92 -15.09 -12.52 -16.68
N PRO A 93 -15.63 -13.68 -17.10
CA PRO A 93 -15.40 -14.19 -18.46
C PRO A 93 -16.03 -13.28 -19.52
N ASP A 94 -17.19 -12.70 -19.21
CA ASP A 94 -17.94 -11.85 -20.12
C ASP A 94 -17.22 -10.50 -20.39
N LEU A 95 -17.20 -10.08 -21.65
CA LEU A 95 -16.53 -8.85 -22.07
C LEU A 95 -17.38 -7.60 -21.77
N ALA A 96 -18.71 -7.70 -21.88
CA ALA A 96 -19.60 -6.57 -21.63
C ALA A 96 -19.53 -6.15 -20.15
N THR A 97 -19.47 -7.12 -19.24
CA THR A 97 -19.26 -6.93 -17.80
C THR A 97 -17.96 -6.20 -17.53
N ARG A 98 -16.85 -6.63 -18.14
CA ARG A 98 -15.53 -5.99 -18.00
C ARG A 98 -15.52 -4.55 -18.50
N LEU A 99 -16.11 -4.29 -19.67
CA LEU A 99 -16.21 -2.93 -20.23
C LEU A 99 -17.13 -2.03 -19.40
N GLY A 100 -18.23 -2.58 -18.89
CA GLY A 100 -19.13 -1.89 -17.97
C GLY A 100 -18.43 -1.45 -16.69
N ALA A 101 -17.62 -2.33 -16.10
CA ALA A 101 -16.87 -2.05 -14.87
C ALA A 101 -15.81 -0.94 -15.05
N GLU A 102 -15.03 -0.98 -16.14
CA GLU A 102 -14.07 0.10 -16.45
C GLU A 102 -14.76 1.45 -16.65
N ARG A 103 -15.91 1.45 -17.35
CA ARG A 103 -16.70 2.67 -17.54
C ARG A 103 -17.18 3.24 -16.21
N GLN A 104 -17.74 2.40 -15.34
CA GLN A 104 -18.25 2.84 -14.04
C GLN A 104 -17.14 3.36 -13.13
N SER A 105 -15.97 2.70 -13.12
CA SER A 105 -14.80 3.18 -12.39
C SER A 105 -14.31 4.54 -12.91
N ALA A 106 -14.28 4.74 -14.24
CA ALA A 106 -13.90 6.01 -14.83
C ALA A 106 -14.90 7.13 -14.49
N GLU A 107 -16.21 6.87 -14.60
CA GLU A 107 -17.27 7.81 -14.23
C GLU A 107 -17.20 8.18 -12.73
N GLY A 108 -16.99 7.20 -11.86
CA GLY A 108 -16.83 7.43 -10.42
C GLY A 108 -15.57 8.24 -10.07
N GLY A 109 -14.45 8.00 -10.76
CA GLY A 109 -13.23 8.79 -10.57
C GLY A 109 -13.40 10.27 -10.94
N VAL A 110 -14.13 10.56 -12.02
CA VAL A 110 -14.46 11.94 -12.42
C VAL A 110 -15.40 12.58 -11.40
N GLY A 111 -16.47 11.88 -11.00
CA GLY A 111 -17.44 12.39 -10.02
C GLY A 111 -16.84 12.65 -8.65
N GLY A 112 -15.98 11.76 -8.15
CA GLY A 112 -15.27 11.94 -6.88
C GLY A 112 -14.28 13.09 -6.92
N TRP A 113 -13.56 13.27 -8.04
CA TRP A 113 -12.65 14.41 -8.21
C TRP A 113 -13.42 15.74 -8.17
N MET A 114 -14.54 15.83 -8.89
CA MET A 114 -15.40 17.01 -8.85
C MET A 114 -15.89 17.28 -7.43
N THR A 115 -16.42 16.26 -6.75
CA THR A 115 -16.92 16.36 -5.37
C THR A 115 -15.82 16.89 -4.44
N SER A 116 -14.62 16.33 -4.53
CA SER A 116 -13.48 16.77 -3.72
C SER A 116 -13.07 18.23 -4.01
N VAL A 117 -13.02 18.63 -5.28
CA VAL A 117 -12.75 20.01 -5.69
C VAL A 117 -13.81 20.96 -5.16
N GLU A 118 -15.08 20.61 -5.28
CA GLU A 118 -16.16 21.52 -4.93
C GLU A 118 -16.41 21.62 -3.42
N GLN A 119 -16.12 20.56 -2.65
CA GLN A 119 -16.29 20.52 -1.20
C GLN A 119 -15.08 21.05 -0.41
N HIS A 120 -13.86 20.99 -0.95
CA HIS A 120 -12.63 21.34 -0.23
C HIS A 120 -11.88 22.58 -0.75
N ALA A 121 -12.17 23.05 -1.97
CA ALA A 121 -11.48 24.21 -2.55
C ALA A 121 -12.43 25.40 -2.82
N THR A 122 -11.95 26.62 -2.55
CA THR A 122 -12.67 27.84 -2.92
C THR A 122 -12.19 28.38 -4.28
N TRP A 123 -12.95 29.28 -4.90
CA TRP A 123 -12.55 29.97 -6.13
C TRP A 123 -11.31 30.84 -5.99
N GLY A 124 -10.98 31.28 -4.76
CA GLY A 124 -9.77 32.06 -4.49
C GLY A 124 -8.51 31.20 -4.41
N ASP A 125 -8.63 29.92 -4.04
CA ASP A 125 -7.50 29.02 -3.78
C ASP A 125 -7.10 28.21 -5.02
N ALA A 126 -8.08 27.67 -5.76
CA ALA A 126 -7.85 26.79 -6.92
C ALA A 126 -8.77 27.14 -8.11
N PRO A 127 -8.64 28.33 -8.72
CA PRO A 127 -9.58 28.85 -9.72
C PRO A 127 -9.64 28.00 -11.00
N ALA A 128 -8.51 27.45 -11.44
CA ALA A 128 -8.45 26.61 -12.64
C ALA A 128 -9.14 25.25 -12.44
N GLU A 129 -8.99 24.65 -11.26
CA GLU A 129 -9.61 23.37 -10.91
C GLU A 129 -11.11 23.52 -10.67
N ARG A 130 -11.54 24.61 -10.01
CA ARG A 130 -12.96 24.96 -9.86
C ARG A 130 -13.64 25.24 -11.20
N LEU A 131 -12.94 25.89 -12.14
CA LEU A 131 -13.44 26.07 -13.49
C LEU A 131 -13.58 24.74 -14.24
N ALA A 132 -12.59 23.85 -14.13
CA ALA A 132 -12.64 22.53 -14.75
C ALA A 132 -13.77 21.67 -14.14
N ALA A 133 -13.93 21.64 -12.82
CA ALA A 133 -15.04 20.96 -12.15
C ALA A 133 -16.41 21.53 -12.59
N ALA A 134 -16.54 22.87 -12.64
CA ALA A 134 -17.77 23.52 -13.09
C ALA A 134 -18.09 23.27 -14.58
N LEU A 135 -17.08 23.12 -15.44
CA LEU A 135 -17.26 22.76 -16.86
C LEU A 135 -17.67 21.30 -17.04
N VAL A 136 -17.12 20.39 -16.23
CA VAL A 136 -17.54 18.98 -16.20
C VAL A 136 -18.95 18.86 -15.61
N ASP A 137 -19.29 19.61 -14.56
CA ASP A 137 -20.65 19.71 -14.00
C ASP A 137 -21.62 20.27 -15.04
N ALA A 138 -21.28 21.35 -15.76
CA ALA A 138 -22.09 21.88 -16.85
C ALA A 138 -22.32 20.86 -17.98
N GLY A 139 -21.32 20.04 -18.31
CA GLY A 139 -21.46 18.90 -19.21
C GLY A 139 -22.38 17.80 -18.64
N GLY A 140 -22.30 17.53 -17.34
CA GLY A 140 -23.18 16.61 -16.60
C GLY A 140 -24.64 17.07 -16.58
N ARG A 141 -24.88 18.38 -16.38
CA ARG A 141 -26.19 19.04 -16.40
C ARG A 141 -26.92 18.87 -17.73
N LEU A 142 -26.19 18.86 -18.85
CA LEU A 142 -26.76 18.61 -20.19
C LEU A 142 -27.14 17.14 -20.42
N SER A 143 -26.62 16.22 -19.59
CA SER A 143 -26.85 14.77 -19.72
C SER A 143 -27.87 14.17 -18.74
N GLY A 144 -28.32 14.94 -17.74
CA GLY A 144 -29.35 14.52 -16.76
C GLY A 144 -28.89 13.50 -15.71
N ARG A 145 -27.58 13.33 -15.50
CA ARG A 145 -27.00 12.23 -14.70
C ARG A 145 -26.74 12.52 -13.22
N ILE A 146 -27.11 13.70 -12.70
CA ILE A 146 -26.86 14.07 -11.29
C ILE A 146 -28.18 14.58 -10.64
N PRO A 147 -28.71 13.88 -9.61
CA PRO A 147 -29.93 14.31 -8.90
C PRO A 147 -29.80 15.70 -8.26
N GLU A 148 -30.92 16.45 -8.15
CA GLU A 148 -30.97 17.80 -7.58
C GLU A 148 -30.51 17.89 -6.12
N ALA A 149 -30.77 16.84 -5.33
CA ALA A 149 -30.39 16.74 -3.92
C ALA A 149 -28.85 16.67 -3.72
N VAL A 150 -28.14 16.03 -4.66
CA VAL A 150 -26.67 15.97 -4.66
C VAL A 150 -26.07 17.31 -5.08
N ARG A 151 -26.79 18.12 -5.87
CA ARG A 151 -26.32 19.43 -6.34
C ARG A 151 -26.18 20.49 -5.24
N SER A 152 -27.03 20.46 -4.20
CA SER A 152 -26.97 21.43 -3.08
C SER A 152 -25.92 21.11 -2.03
N SER A 153 -25.41 19.88 -2.01
CA SER A 153 -24.39 19.38 -1.07
C SER A 153 -22.96 19.41 -1.64
N LEU A 154 -22.82 19.81 -2.91
CA LEU A 154 -21.54 19.96 -3.62
C LEU A 154 -20.93 21.37 -3.53
N THR A 155 -21.58 22.36 -2.92
CA THR A 155 -20.94 23.65 -2.61
C THR A 155 -19.99 23.55 -1.41
N TYR A 156 -18.92 24.35 -1.38
CA TYR A 156 -18.02 24.49 -0.22
C TYR A 156 -18.86 24.65 1.06
N ALA A 157 -18.80 23.65 1.93
CA ALA A 157 -19.64 23.53 3.11
C ALA A 157 -18.75 23.33 4.35
N PRO A 158 -19.15 23.79 5.55
CA PRO A 158 -18.44 23.50 6.80
C PRO A 158 -18.17 22.00 7.00
N LEU A 159 -17.11 21.66 7.72
CA LEU A 159 -16.59 20.30 7.90
C LEU A 159 -17.65 19.45 8.59
N ARG A 160 -18.45 20.07 9.47
CA ARG A 160 -19.67 19.50 10.04
C ARG A 160 -20.70 19.08 8.98
N ALA A 161 -20.99 19.94 8.00
CA ALA A 161 -21.94 19.65 6.94
C ALA A 161 -21.40 18.58 5.97
N TRP A 162 -20.10 18.57 5.71
CA TRP A 162 -19.43 17.50 4.97
C TRP A 162 -19.49 16.16 5.70
N CYS A 163 -19.31 16.13 7.03
CA CYS A 163 -19.51 14.92 7.82
C CYS A 163 -20.97 14.43 7.74
N ALA A 164 -21.95 15.33 7.79
CA ALA A 164 -23.36 14.97 7.67
C ALA A 164 -23.70 14.36 6.29
N PHE A 165 -23.15 14.93 5.21
CA PHE A 165 -23.25 14.34 3.87
C PHE A 165 -22.61 12.95 3.82
N SER A 166 -21.41 12.81 4.40
CA SER A 166 -20.67 11.55 4.40
C SER A 166 -21.43 10.47 5.15
N ILE A 167 -22.03 10.78 6.31
CA ILE A 167 -22.89 9.84 7.06
C ILE A 167 -24.02 9.28 6.18
N ASP A 168 -24.76 10.13 5.46
CA ASP A 168 -25.85 9.66 4.58
C ASP A 168 -25.33 8.82 3.41
N ALA A 169 -24.14 9.15 2.87
CA ALA A 169 -23.48 8.34 1.85
C ALA A 169 -23.08 6.95 2.39
N GLU A 170 -22.45 6.89 3.57
CA GLU A 170 -22.04 5.65 4.23
C GLU A 170 -23.25 4.77 4.62
N ASP A 171 -24.29 5.36 5.20
CA ASP A 171 -25.52 4.64 5.56
C ASP A 171 -26.21 4.07 4.31
N SER A 172 -26.24 4.81 3.21
CA SER A 172 -26.74 4.30 1.93
C SER A 172 -25.89 3.13 1.41
N ALA A 173 -24.59 3.14 1.71
CA ALA A 173 -23.66 2.11 1.31
C ALA A 173 -23.89 0.78 2.05
N VAL A 174 -24.15 0.86 3.36
CA VAL A 174 -24.54 -0.28 4.20
C VAL A 174 -25.74 -1.03 3.61
N ILE A 175 -26.81 -0.33 3.23
CA ILE A 175 -28.02 -0.95 2.68
C ILE A 175 -27.71 -1.70 1.38
N SER A 176 -26.90 -1.09 0.51
CA SER A 176 -26.48 -1.72 -0.75
C SER A 176 -25.66 -3.00 -0.51
N PHE A 177 -24.71 -2.97 0.43
CA PHE A 177 -23.91 -4.16 0.78
C PHE A 177 -24.73 -5.25 1.46
N GLU A 178 -25.74 -4.90 2.27
CA GLU A 178 -26.67 -5.89 2.82
C GLU A 178 -27.44 -6.63 1.73
N ARG A 179 -27.92 -5.91 0.71
CA ARG A 179 -28.59 -6.54 -0.43
C ARG A 179 -27.62 -7.41 -1.25
N MET A 180 -26.43 -6.91 -1.54
CA MET A 180 -25.40 -7.69 -2.25
C MET A 180 -25.03 -8.97 -1.50
N LEU A 181 -24.91 -8.91 -0.17
CA LEU A 181 -24.60 -10.07 0.66
C LEU A 181 -25.72 -11.12 0.57
N ALA A 182 -26.99 -10.70 0.65
CA ALA A 182 -28.13 -11.59 0.48
C ALA A 182 -28.14 -12.26 -0.91
N LEU A 183 -27.93 -11.47 -1.97
CA LEU A 183 -27.85 -11.96 -3.34
C LEU A 183 -26.67 -12.92 -3.55
N SER A 184 -25.52 -12.67 -2.92
CA SER A 184 -24.33 -13.52 -3.09
C SER A 184 -24.58 -14.98 -2.73
N ALA A 185 -25.37 -15.24 -1.68
CA ALA A 185 -25.76 -16.58 -1.27
C ALA A 185 -26.69 -17.25 -2.30
N GLU A 186 -27.64 -16.50 -2.87
CA GLU A 186 -28.52 -16.97 -3.93
C GLU A 186 -27.72 -17.33 -5.20
N VAL A 187 -26.80 -16.46 -5.60
CA VAL A 187 -25.93 -16.64 -6.78
C VAL A 187 -25.01 -17.86 -6.63
N LEU A 188 -24.41 -18.07 -5.46
CA LEU A 188 -23.57 -19.25 -5.19
C LEU A 188 -24.36 -20.57 -5.27
N ALA A 189 -25.67 -20.53 -5.00
CA ALA A 189 -26.54 -21.69 -5.12
C ALA A 189 -27.05 -21.94 -6.55
N MET A 190 -26.81 -21.02 -7.49
CA MET A 190 -27.25 -21.17 -8.88
C MET A 190 -26.38 -22.20 -9.63
N PRO A 191 -26.99 -23.14 -10.38
CA PRO A 191 -26.25 -24.08 -11.21
C PRO A 191 -25.44 -23.42 -12.34
N SER A 192 -25.88 -22.25 -12.80
CA SER A 192 -25.27 -21.50 -13.90
C SER A 192 -25.54 -20.01 -13.72
N ALA A 193 -24.73 -19.34 -12.91
CA ALA A 193 -24.74 -17.87 -12.78
C ALA A 193 -23.91 -17.21 -13.88
N GLU A 194 -24.30 -16.00 -14.29
CA GLU A 194 -23.46 -15.16 -15.17
C GLU A 194 -22.22 -14.60 -14.46
N LEU A 195 -22.26 -14.55 -13.12
CA LEU A 195 -21.15 -14.09 -12.28
C LEU A 195 -20.35 -15.25 -11.70
N ALA A 196 -19.02 -15.19 -11.86
CA ALA A 196 -18.08 -16.02 -11.14
C ALA A 196 -17.62 -15.30 -9.86
N LEU A 197 -18.16 -15.71 -8.71
CA LEU A 197 -17.82 -15.12 -7.42
C LEU A 197 -16.57 -15.79 -6.81
N PRO A 198 -15.57 -15.00 -6.34
CA PRO A 198 -14.40 -15.56 -5.65
C PRO A 198 -14.74 -16.29 -4.35
N GLU A 199 -13.87 -17.21 -3.94
CA GLU A 199 -13.91 -17.73 -2.57
C GLU A 199 -13.73 -16.58 -1.56
N GLY A 200 -14.50 -16.60 -0.47
CA GLY A 200 -14.50 -15.54 0.53
C GLY A 200 -15.28 -14.27 0.15
N PHE A 201 -15.90 -14.19 -1.04
CA PHE A 201 -16.61 -12.98 -1.50
C PHE A 201 -17.67 -12.47 -0.51
N ALA A 202 -18.48 -13.36 0.09
CA ALA A 202 -19.45 -12.98 1.11
C ALA A 202 -18.80 -12.42 2.38
N GLN A 203 -17.61 -12.91 2.75
CA GLN A 203 -16.85 -12.40 3.90
C GLN A 203 -16.37 -10.97 3.63
N GLU A 204 -15.97 -10.70 2.39
CA GLU A 204 -15.50 -9.39 1.92
C GLU A 204 -16.65 -8.38 1.82
N LEU A 205 -17.83 -8.75 1.33
CA LEU A 205 -19.02 -7.89 1.40
C LEU A 205 -19.46 -7.60 2.83
N ALA A 206 -19.40 -8.62 3.71
CA ALA A 206 -19.71 -8.44 5.13
C ALA A 206 -18.70 -7.52 5.83
N ARG A 207 -17.45 -7.51 5.36
CA ARG A 207 -16.42 -6.58 5.81
C ARG A 207 -16.69 -5.16 5.33
N MET A 208 -16.89 -4.94 4.04
CA MET A 208 -17.23 -3.61 3.48
C MET A 208 -18.40 -2.99 4.25
N ARG A 209 -19.47 -3.75 4.46
CA ARG A 209 -20.61 -3.32 5.28
C ARG A 209 -20.22 -2.87 6.70
N ARG A 210 -19.30 -3.59 7.37
CA ARG A 210 -18.83 -3.21 8.70
C ARG A 210 -17.97 -1.95 8.66
N ASP A 211 -17.18 -1.80 7.60
CA ASP A 211 -16.33 -0.64 7.37
C ASP A 211 -17.21 0.61 7.14
N GLU A 212 -18.29 0.55 6.35
CA GLU A 212 -19.19 1.71 6.18
C GLU A 212 -19.92 2.11 7.48
N LEU A 213 -20.31 1.13 8.30
CA LEU A 213 -20.84 1.40 9.64
C LEU A 213 -19.81 2.07 10.55
N ALA A 214 -18.52 1.73 10.38
CA ALA A 214 -17.43 2.39 11.08
C ALA A 214 -17.25 3.83 10.59
N HIS A 215 -17.21 4.03 9.28
CA HIS A 215 -17.05 5.33 8.63
C HIS A 215 -18.16 6.30 9.05
N SER A 216 -19.42 5.87 8.96
CA SER A 216 -20.59 6.64 9.40
C SER A 216 -20.45 7.11 10.86
N ARG A 217 -20.03 6.22 11.77
CA ARG A 217 -19.80 6.59 13.19
C ARG A 217 -18.64 7.55 13.38
N LEU A 218 -17.53 7.36 12.66
CA LEU A 218 -16.37 8.26 12.73
C LEU A 218 -16.74 9.67 12.25
N PHE A 219 -17.43 9.78 11.11
CA PHE A 219 -17.96 11.05 10.63
C PHE A 219 -18.98 11.65 11.62
N GLY A 220 -19.81 10.81 12.25
CA GLY A 220 -20.74 11.22 13.30
C GLY A 220 -20.06 11.88 14.50
N VAL A 221 -18.97 11.28 14.99
CA VAL A 221 -18.17 11.85 16.10
C VAL A 221 -17.49 13.14 15.67
N ILE A 222 -16.80 13.15 14.53
CA ILE A 222 -16.10 14.35 14.03
C ILE A 222 -17.11 15.48 13.84
N GLY A 223 -18.18 15.25 13.07
CA GLY A 223 -19.20 16.25 12.80
C GLY A 223 -19.97 16.71 14.04
N GLY A 224 -20.20 15.82 15.00
CA GLY A 224 -20.89 16.14 16.26
C GLY A 224 -20.09 17.03 17.20
N MET A 225 -18.77 17.05 17.08
CA MET A 225 -17.87 17.86 17.91
C MET A 225 -17.46 19.19 17.26
N LEU A 226 -17.87 19.43 16.02
CA LEU A 226 -17.53 20.64 15.27
C LEU A 226 -18.68 21.65 15.26
N GLY A 227 -18.32 22.94 15.31
CA GLY A 227 -19.20 24.07 15.05
C GLY A 227 -19.33 24.38 13.55
N ASP A 228 -20.10 25.42 13.23
CA ASP A 228 -20.30 25.87 11.85
C ASP A 228 -19.10 26.67 11.28
N ASP A 229 -18.13 27.01 12.13
CA ASP A 229 -16.87 27.69 11.80
C ASP A 229 -15.68 26.75 11.61
N ASP A 230 -15.94 25.43 11.51
CA ASP A 230 -14.95 24.36 11.50
C ASP A 230 -14.08 24.30 12.78
N GLY A 231 -14.45 25.00 13.85
CA GLY A 231 -13.88 24.89 15.18
C GLY A 231 -14.60 23.87 16.06
N PHE A 232 -14.14 23.73 17.31
CA PHE A 232 -14.85 22.89 18.27
C PHE A 232 -16.18 23.52 18.69
N ALA A 233 -17.23 22.69 18.75
CA ALA A 233 -18.49 23.07 19.38
C ALA A 233 -18.28 23.38 20.88
N PRO A 234 -19.13 24.20 21.52
CA PRO A 234 -19.00 24.53 22.92
C PRO A 234 -18.91 23.29 23.83
N GLY A 235 -17.86 23.22 24.67
CA GLY A 235 -17.63 22.10 25.58
C GLY A 235 -16.91 20.90 24.97
N CYS A 236 -16.52 20.97 23.69
CA CYS A 236 -15.66 19.98 23.04
C CYS A 236 -14.20 20.45 23.04
N ASP A 237 -13.27 19.50 23.11
CA ASP A 237 -11.84 19.73 22.97
C ASP A 237 -11.15 18.55 22.28
N ALA A 238 -9.84 18.68 22.07
CA ALA A 238 -9.03 17.66 21.40
C ALA A 238 -8.92 16.36 22.20
N GLU A 239 -8.99 16.40 23.53
CA GLU A 239 -8.89 15.21 24.37
C GLU A 239 -10.18 14.38 24.31
N ALA A 240 -11.32 15.07 24.33
CA ALA A 240 -12.62 14.44 24.13
C ALA A 240 -12.75 13.83 22.73
N LEU A 241 -12.20 14.50 21.70
CA LEU A 241 -12.19 13.98 20.32
C LEU A 241 -11.35 12.70 20.23
N ASP A 242 -10.12 12.72 20.74
CA ASP A 242 -9.24 11.55 20.74
C ASP A 242 -9.90 10.37 21.48
N ALA A 243 -10.46 10.62 22.67
CA ALA A 243 -11.12 9.58 23.46
C ALA A 243 -12.34 8.97 22.75
N ALA A 244 -13.10 9.78 22.01
CA ALA A 244 -14.26 9.32 21.24
C ALA A 244 -13.84 8.48 20.01
N LEU A 245 -12.82 8.92 19.28
CA LEU A 245 -12.26 8.17 18.15
C LEU A 245 -11.66 6.83 18.63
N GLU A 246 -10.87 6.84 19.70
CA GLU A 246 -10.32 5.62 20.31
C GLU A 246 -11.39 4.66 20.83
N ALA A 247 -12.54 5.17 21.31
CA ALA A 247 -13.65 4.32 21.73
C ALA A 247 -14.26 3.57 20.55
N ILE A 248 -14.47 4.25 19.41
CA ILE A 248 -14.95 3.63 18.17
C ILE A 248 -13.92 2.60 17.67
N GLU A 249 -12.65 2.96 17.60
CA GLU A 249 -11.59 2.04 17.15
C GLU A 249 -11.49 0.78 18.03
N ARG A 250 -11.67 0.91 19.35
CA ARG A 250 -11.70 -0.23 20.28
C ARG A 250 -12.91 -1.13 20.06
N GLU A 251 -14.10 -0.57 19.85
CA GLU A 251 -15.31 -1.34 19.53
C GLU A 251 -15.13 -2.13 18.22
N LEU A 252 -14.56 -1.46 17.21
CA LEU A 252 -14.22 -2.06 15.92
C LEU A 252 -13.12 -3.13 16.01
N SER A 253 -12.40 -3.19 17.13
CA SER A 253 -11.32 -4.15 17.36
C SER A 253 -11.74 -5.42 18.11
N LEU A 254 -13.03 -5.57 18.46
CA LEU A 254 -13.52 -6.80 19.10
C LEU A 254 -13.36 -8.03 18.17
N PRO A 255 -13.11 -9.26 18.68
CA PRO A 255 -12.71 -10.43 17.87
C PRO A 255 -13.67 -10.82 16.74
N ALA A 256 -14.94 -10.43 16.82
CA ALA A 256 -15.95 -10.64 15.77
C ALA A 256 -15.79 -9.68 14.57
N ALA A 257 -14.99 -8.62 14.69
CA ALA A 257 -14.87 -7.52 13.73
C ALA A 257 -13.51 -7.46 12.98
N GLY A 258 -12.50 -8.23 13.40
CA GLY A 258 -11.12 -8.11 12.89
C GLY A 258 -10.39 -6.95 13.59
N HIS A 259 -9.23 -7.22 14.18
CA HIS A 259 -8.51 -6.24 15.01
C HIS A 259 -7.91 -5.14 14.11
N ARG A 260 -8.40 -3.90 14.15
CA ARG A 260 -7.90 -2.79 13.29
C ARG A 260 -7.16 -1.68 14.05
N ALA A 261 -7.29 -1.61 15.38
CA ALA A 261 -6.60 -0.58 16.18
C ALA A 261 -5.09 -0.86 16.29
N VAL A 262 -4.29 0.17 16.06
CA VAL A 262 -2.84 0.14 16.27
C VAL A 262 -2.57 0.55 17.73
N GLY A 263 -2.16 -0.40 18.56
CA GLY A 263 -1.78 -0.12 19.95
C GLY A 263 -0.54 0.77 20.05
N SER A 264 -0.38 1.49 21.17
CA SER A 264 0.79 2.35 21.42
C SER A 264 2.13 1.60 21.48
N SER A 265 2.09 0.27 21.66
CA SER A 265 3.25 -0.61 21.63
C SER A 265 3.50 -1.25 20.25
N HIS A 266 2.80 -0.81 19.20
CA HIS A 266 2.98 -1.34 17.85
C HIS A 266 4.38 -1.00 17.31
N PRO A 267 5.11 -1.94 16.67
CA PRO A 267 6.49 -1.71 16.23
C PRO A 267 6.64 -0.61 15.16
N VAL A 268 5.60 -0.40 14.36
CA VAL A 268 5.55 0.63 13.31
C VAL A 268 4.79 1.84 13.83
N GLY A 269 5.35 3.04 13.64
CA GLY A 269 4.78 4.30 14.13
C GLY A 269 5.23 4.66 15.56
N GLY A 270 6.02 3.82 16.22
CA GLY A 270 6.50 4.04 17.59
C GLY A 270 7.61 5.08 17.71
N GLY A 271 8.40 5.30 16.65
CA GLY A 271 9.65 6.06 16.70
C GLY A 271 10.81 5.20 17.25
N GLY A 272 11.69 5.81 18.03
CA GLY A 272 12.90 5.15 18.54
C GLY A 272 14.17 5.64 17.85
N VAL A 273 15.25 4.87 17.92
CA VAL A 273 16.53 5.29 17.34
C VAL A 273 16.62 4.89 15.87
N VAL A 274 16.98 5.85 15.01
CA VAL A 274 17.40 5.59 13.63
C VAL A 274 18.85 6.04 13.49
N ALA A 275 19.73 5.12 13.13
CA ALA A 275 21.14 5.38 12.89
C ALA A 275 21.43 5.47 11.38
N VAL A 276 22.22 6.47 10.99
CA VAL A 276 22.78 6.66 9.66
C VAL A 276 24.30 6.60 9.77
N ALA A 277 24.88 5.48 9.36
CA ALA A 277 26.33 5.29 9.39
C ALA A 277 26.92 5.49 7.99
N ARG A 278 28.04 6.22 7.89
CA ARG A 278 28.79 6.45 6.64
C ARG A 278 30.20 5.91 6.70
N GLY A 279 30.66 5.21 5.67
CA GLY A 279 32.05 4.79 5.50
C GLY A 279 32.69 5.43 4.28
N GLU A 280 34.02 5.54 4.29
CA GLU A 280 34.77 6.22 3.22
C GLU A 280 35.25 5.27 2.11
N GLY A 281 35.20 3.96 2.34
CA GLY A 281 35.60 2.96 1.34
C GLY A 281 35.26 1.51 1.69
N ASP A 282 35.47 0.60 0.75
CA ASP A 282 35.03 -0.80 0.85
C ASP A 282 35.58 -1.55 2.09
N ALA A 283 36.78 -1.20 2.55
CA ALA A 283 37.39 -1.81 3.73
C ALA A 283 36.60 -1.53 5.04
N GLU A 284 35.85 -0.43 5.07
CA GLU A 284 35.03 -0.02 6.22
C GLU A 284 33.60 -0.58 6.16
N LYS A 285 33.23 -1.34 5.12
CA LYS A 285 31.85 -1.80 4.89
C LYS A 285 31.26 -2.53 6.10
N LEU A 286 31.94 -3.58 6.57
CA LEU A 286 31.45 -4.39 7.69
C LEU A 286 31.45 -3.60 9.00
N VAL A 287 32.44 -2.72 9.20
CA VAL A 287 32.53 -1.87 10.40
C VAL A 287 31.41 -0.82 10.40
N THR A 288 31.11 -0.21 9.25
CA THR A 288 30.01 0.76 9.09
C THR A 288 28.67 0.08 9.34
N PHE A 289 28.51 -1.14 8.83
CA PHE A 289 27.32 -1.95 9.07
C PHE A 289 27.15 -2.27 10.56
N ASP A 290 28.20 -2.78 11.22
CA ASP A 290 28.15 -3.08 12.65
C ASP A 290 27.87 -1.82 13.48
N ARG A 291 28.47 -0.68 13.14
CA ARG A 291 28.21 0.61 13.79
C ARG A 291 26.75 1.04 13.63
N ALA A 292 26.16 0.90 12.44
CA ALA A 292 24.75 1.20 12.24
C ALA A 292 23.86 0.35 13.15
N LEU A 293 24.14 -0.97 13.26
CA LEU A 293 23.39 -1.88 14.13
C LEU A 293 23.59 -1.58 15.62
N ASP A 294 24.81 -1.23 16.04
CA ASP A 294 25.13 -0.84 17.42
C ASP A 294 24.39 0.45 17.79
N GLU A 295 24.52 1.49 16.97
CA GLU A 295 23.96 2.82 17.25
C GLU A 295 22.44 2.81 17.22
N SER A 296 21.81 1.94 16.45
CA SER A 296 20.35 1.78 16.40
C SER A 296 19.79 0.80 17.44
N GLY A 297 20.64 0.13 18.23
CA GLY A 297 20.20 -0.80 19.27
C GLY A 297 19.59 -2.10 18.76
N PHE A 298 20.12 -2.63 17.65
CA PHE A 298 19.61 -3.83 16.98
C PHE A 298 19.49 -5.03 17.92
N ASP A 299 20.53 -5.32 18.70
CA ASP A 299 20.56 -6.51 19.55
C ASP A 299 19.51 -6.42 20.66
N GLU A 300 19.37 -5.24 21.27
CA GLU A 300 18.38 -4.96 22.30
C GLU A 300 16.96 -5.06 21.74
N ALA A 301 16.72 -4.55 20.52
CA ALA A 301 15.42 -4.63 19.87
C ALA A 301 14.99 -6.09 19.63
N VAL A 302 15.89 -6.91 19.05
CA VAL A 302 15.62 -8.34 18.82
C VAL A 302 15.42 -9.07 20.15
N ALA A 303 16.28 -8.82 21.16
CA ALA A 303 16.19 -9.46 22.46
C ALA A 303 14.89 -9.11 23.21
N ARG A 304 14.48 -7.83 23.21
CA ARG A 304 13.18 -7.41 23.78
C ARG A 304 12.04 -8.13 23.10
N ARG A 305 12.08 -8.24 21.77
CA ARG A 305 10.98 -8.86 21.02
C ARG A 305 10.87 -10.36 21.29
N VAL A 306 12.00 -11.07 21.35
CA VAL A 306 12.05 -12.49 21.71
C VAL A 306 11.61 -12.72 23.16
N ALA A 307 12.04 -11.86 24.09
CA ALA A 307 11.57 -11.93 25.47
C ALA A 307 10.04 -11.73 25.56
N ALA A 308 9.48 -10.80 24.79
CA ALA A 308 8.04 -10.56 24.73
C ALA A 308 7.24 -11.74 24.14
N SER A 309 7.85 -12.62 23.34
CA SER A 309 7.21 -13.86 22.88
C SER A 309 7.30 -15.00 23.89
N GLY A 310 8.00 -14.80 25.02
CA GLY A 310 8.19 -15.81 26.06
C GLY A 310 9.18 -16.92 25.66
N ARG A 311 9.93 -16.75 24.58
CA ARG A 311 10.94 -17.71 24.09
C ARG A 311 12.33 -17.38 24.62
N ARG A 312 13.16 -18.41 24.74
CA ARG A 312 14.62 -18.23 24.90
C ARG A 312 15.27 -17.97 23.54
N PRO A 313 16.42 -17.27 23.47
CA PRO A 313 17.10 -17.00 22.20
C PRO A 313 17.34 -18.25 21.34
N GLU A 314 17.71 -19.37 21.94
CA GLU A 314 17.97 -20.63 21.24
C GLU A 314 16.72 -21.32 20.68
N GLU A 315 15.52 -20.95 21.18
CA GLU A 315 14.22 -21.47 20.75
C GLU A 315 13.46 -20.50 19.84
N ALA A 316 13.90 -19.25 19.78
CA ALA A 316 13.25 -18.19 19.05
C ALA A 316 13.60 -18.23 17.57
N ARG A 317 12.59 -17.93 16.73
CA ARG A 317 12.76 -17.73 15.30
C ARG A 317 12.99 -16.27 14.99
N VAL A 318 14.12 -15.97 14.33
CA VAL A 318 14.41 -14.65 13.76
C VAL A 318 14.30 -14.74 12.24
N ALA A 319 13.34 -14.03 11.66
CA ALA A 319 13.18 -13.94 10.21
C ALA A 319 13.79 -12.64 9.67
N ILE A 320 14.63 -12.74 8.65
CA ILE A 320 15.29 -11.65 7.94
C ILE A 320 14.74 -11.66 6.51
N LYS A 321 13.87 -10.69 6.19
CA LYS A 321 13.32 -10.51 4.84
C LYS A 321 14.30 -9.67 4.04
N VAL A 322 15.03 -10.31 3.13
CA VAL A 322 16.00 -9.64 2.26
C VAL A 322 15.34 -9.18 0.96
N ASP A 323 15.77 -8.05 0.41
CA ASP A 323 15.48 -7.67 -0.98
C ASP A 323 16.48 -8.41 -1.89
N LEU A 324 16.05 -9.53 -2.46
CA LEU A 324 16.91 -10.46 -3.21
C LEU A 324 16.37 -10.72 -4.61
N MET A 325 15.05 -10.84 -4.76
CA MET A 325 14.43 -11.41 -5.96
C MET A 325 14.43 -10.52 -7.20
N LEU A 326 14.94 -9.30 -7.10
CA LEU A 326 15.21 -8.45 -8.27
C LEU A 326 16.61 -8.63 -8.84
N ALA A 327 17.48 -9.42 -8.19
CA ALA A 327 18.78 -9.80 -8.72
C ALA A 327 18.66 -10.41 -10.13
N TRP A 328 19.29 -9.79 -11.11
CA TRP A 328 19.13 -10.14 -12.52
C TRP A 328 20.46 -10.47 -13.22
N HIS A 329 21.56 -9.80 -12.85
CA HIS A 329 22.88 -10.04 -13.44
C HIS A 329 24.02 -9.64 -12.49
N ARG A 330 25.08 -10.45 -12.40
CA ARG A 330 26.30 -10.15 -11.60
C ARG A 330 27.05 -8.86 -11.95
N ARG A 331 26.74 -8.24 -13.09
CA ARG A 331 27.36 -6.96 -13.49
C ARG A 331 26.64 -5.77 -12.89
N ASP A 332 25.45 -5.99 -12.35
CA ASP A 332 24.64 -5.00 -11.67
C ASP A 332 24.11 -5.59 -10.35
N PRO A 333 24.91 -5.49 -9.26
CA PRO A 333 24.50 -5.94 -7.94
C PRO A 333 23.60 -4.93 -7.19
N SER A 334 23.20 -3.80 -7.81
CA SER A 334 22.45 -2.72 -7.14
C SER A 334 20.98 -3.06 -6.85
N SER A 335 20.48 -4.15 -7.41
CA SER A 335 19.08 -4.56 -7.32
C SER A 335 18.75 -5.39 -6.06
N HIS A 336 19.75 -5.83 -5.30
CA HIS A 336 19.60 -6.66 -4.12
C HIS A 336 20.55 -6.23 -3.00
N VAL A 337 20.28 -6.68 -1.77
CA VAL A 337 21.19 -6.47 -0.62
C VAL A 337 22.53 -7.17 -0.84
N ASP A 338 23.62 -6.58 -0.32
CA ASP A 338 24.95 -7.20 -0.35
C ASP A 338 24.94 -8.50 0.51
N PRO A 339 25.25 -9.68 -0.09
CA PRO A 339 25.32 -10.94 0.63
C PRO A 339 26.25 -10.91 1.85
N GLN A 340 27.36 -10.16 1.80
CA GLN A 340 28.29 -10.07 2.92
C GLN A 340 27.65 -9.42 4.16
N LEU A 341 26.75 -8.45 3.96
CA LEU A 341 26.03 -7.82 5.06
C LEU A 341 24.97 -8.75 5.66
N VAL A 342 24.34 -9.58 4.82
CA VAL A 342 23.42 -10.64 5.28
C VAL A 342 24.17 -11.66 6.14
N GLU A 343 25.30 -12.19 5.65
CA GLU A 343 26.13 -13.14 6.41
C GLU A 343 26.60 -12.51 7.74
N ARG A 344 27.02 -11.23 7.72
CA ARG A 344 27.44 -10.50 8.92
C ARG A 344 26.32 -10.37 9.96
N MET A 345 25.08 -10.08 9.54
CA MET A 345 23.92 -10.04 10.42
C MET A 345 23.62 -11.42 11.03
N VAL A 346 23.72 -12.49 10.25
CA VAL A 346 23.51 -13.86 10.73
C VAL A 346 24.57 -14.23 11.77
N GLU A 347 25.85 -13.96 11.49
CA GLU A 347 26.95 -14.18 12.44
C GLU A 347 26.70 -13.46 13.78
N ARG A 348 26.28 -12.19 13.69
CA ARG A 348 25.96 -11.38 14.87
C ARG A 348 24.83 -12.00 15.69
N LEU A 349 23.72 -12.39 15.07
CA LEU A 349 22.62 -13.07 15.74
C LEU A 349 23.05 -14.42 16.35
N ARG A 350 23.84 -15.21 15.63
CA ARG A 350 24.39 -16.49 16.13
C ARG A 350 25.26 -16.28 17.37
N SER A 351 26.08 -15.24 17.39
CA SER A 351 26.93 -14.88 18.54
C SER A 351 26.10 -14.55 19.80
N ARG A 352 24.84 -14.13 19.62
CA ARG A 352 23.87 -13.86 20.69
C ARG A 352 22.98 -15.04 21.05
N GLY A 353 23.23 -16.21 20.48
CA GLY A 353 22.59 -17.46 20.85
C GLY A 353 21.36 -17.84 20.01
N TYR A 354 20.95 -17.02 19.05
CA TYR A 354 19.82 -17.35 18.17
C TYR A 354 20.15 -18.55 17.29
N ARG A 355 19.27 -19.56 17.26
CA ARG A 355 19.51 -20.82 16.54
C ARG A 355 18.59 -21.09 15.34
N ASP A 356 17.34 -20.61 15.35
CA ASP A 356 16.44 -20.70 14.20
C ASP A 356 16.42 -19.35 13.47
N ILE A 357 17.42 -19.13 12.60
CA ILE A 357 17.51 -17.93 11.76
C ILE A 357 17.02 -18.29 10.36
N VAL A 358 16.07 -17.51 9.86
CA VAL A 358 15.51 -17.65 8.51
C VAL A 358 15.87 -16.41 7.72
N VAL A 359 16.61 -16.58 6.63
CA VAL A 359 16.75 -15.56 5.59
C VAL A 359 15.72 -15.90 4.51
N CYS A 360 14.87 -14.96 4.17
CA CYS A 360 13.74 -15.22 3.29
C CYS A 360 13.47 -14.09 2.30
N ASP A 361 12.84 -14.46 1.20
CA ASP A 361 12.18 -13.58 0.23
C ASP A 361 11.03 -14.39 -0.39
N ALA A 362 10.24 -13.81 -1.28
CA ALA A 362 9.20 -14.51 -2.04
C ALA A 362 9.43 -14.33 -3.54
N GLN A 363 9.08 -15.36 -4.32
CA GLN A 363 9.16 -15.25 -5.78
C GLN A 363 8.36 -14.06 -6.31
N ASN A 364 8.95 -13.37 -7.29
CA ASN A 364 8.32 -12.27 -8.00
C ASN A 364 7.95 -12.65 -9.44
N VAL A 365 7.45 -11.68 -10.18
CA VAL A 365 6.97 -11.84 -11.56
C VAL A 365 8.01 -12.47 -12.51
N TYR A 366 9.32 -12.35 -12.23
CA TYR A 366 10.36 -12.95 -13.08
C TYR A 366 10.29 -14.47 -13.11
N ALA A 367 9.83 -15.12 -12.03
CA ALA A 367 9.70 -16.57 -11.95
C ALA A 367 8.69 -17.15 -12.97
N ARG A 368 7.79 -16.32 -13.52
CA ARG A 368 6.87 -16.72 -14.60
C ARG A 368 7.56 -16.89 -15.94
N PHE A 369 8.69 -16.22 -16.13
CA PHE A 369 9.31 -16.03 -17.45
C PHE A 369 10.72 -16.60 -17.55
N PHE A 370 11.34 -16.91 -16.41
CA PHE A 370 12.71 -17.40 -16.34
C PHE A 370 12.80 -18.54 -15.31
N GLY A 371 13.58 -19.56 -15.63
CA GLY A 371 13.88 -20.68 -14.74
C GLY A 371 14.86 -20.26 -13.63
N ASN A 372 15.01 -21.13 -12.62
CA ASN A 372 15.93 -20.94 -11.49
C ASN A 372 15.69 -19.62 -10.73
N ARG A 373 14.42 -19.22 -10.60
CA ARG A 373 13.97 -18.04 -9.86
C ARG A 373 13.36 -18.38 -8.50
N ASP A 374 13.61 -19.58 -7.98
CA ASP A 374 13.40 -19.87 -6.57
C ASP A 374 14.48 -19.18 -5.71
N ILE A 375 14.19 -18.92 -4.44
CA ILE A 375 15.11 -18.20 -3.54
C ILE A 375 16.46 -18.93 -3.41
N ALA A 376 16.47 -20.27 -3.39
CA ALA A 376 17.71 -21.03 -3.24
C ALA A 376 18.65 -20.86 -4.45
N SER A 377 18.11 -20.86 -5.66
CA SER A 377 18.86 -20.60 -6.90
C SER A 377 19.39 -19.18 -6.95
N VAL A 378 18.56 -18.17 -6.66
CA VAL A 378 18.97 -16.76 -6.68
C VAL A 378 20.00 -16.46 -5.56
N GLY A 379 19.78 -16.99 -4.36
CA GLY A 379 20.72 -16.85 -3.23
C GLY A 379 22.10 -17.40 -3.56
N ARG A 380 22.17 -18.61 -4.12
CA ARG A 380 23.45 -19.19 -4.58
C ARG A 380 24.09 -18.35 -5.69
N TYR A 381 23.28 -17.80 -6.59
CA TYR A 381 23.78 -16.97 -7.69
C TYR A 381 24.47 -15.70 -7.21
N VAL A 382 23.89 -15.02 -6.21
CA VAL A 382 24.46 -13.79 -5.62
C VAL A 382 25.56 -14.06 -4.60
N GLY A 383 25.63 -15.27 -4.03
CA GLY A 383 26.70 -15.68 -3.13
C GLY A 383 26.31 -15.83 -1.65
N LEU A 384 25.02 -16.04 -1.36
CA LEU A 384 24.56 -16.44 -0.03
C LEU A 384 25.01 -17.88 0.28
N SER A 385 25.59 -18.08 1.46
CA SER A 385 26.20 -19.35 1.86
C SER A 385 25.18 -20.39 2.36
N ALA A 386 24.07 -19.92 2.95
CA ALA A 386 23.17 -20.73 3.77
C ALA A 386 23.85 -21.46 4.94
N GLU A 387 25.01 -20.97 5.40
CA GLU A 387 25.71 -21.50 6.58
C GLU A 387 25.18 -20.82 7.84
N GLY A 388 24.62 -21.60 8.76
CA GLY A 388 24.08 -21.04 10.00
C GLY A 388 22.75 -20.32 9.83
N TYR A 389 21.99 -20.56 8.76
CA TYR A 389 20.60 -20.13 8.62
C TYR A 389 19.86 -20.98 7.58
N ARG A 390 18.53 -20.87 7.55
CA ARG A 390 17.71 -21.45 6.48
C ARG A 390 17.40 -20.38 5.45
N LEU A 391 17.69 -20.65 4.19
CA LEU A 391 17.24 -19.82 3.08
C LEU A 391 15.86 -20.33 2.61
N VAL A 392 14.83 -19.48 2.71
CA VAL A 392 13.43 -19.90 2.55
C VAL A 392 12.73 -19.07 1.48
N ASP A 393 12.03 -19.78 0.59
CA ASP A 393 11.04 -19.20 -0.31
C ASP A 393 9.69 -19.14 0.38
N LEU A 394 9.22 -17.93 0.68
CA LEU A 394 7.92 -17.74 1.32
C LEU A 394 6.77 -18.18 0.40
N ALA A 395 6.97 -18.23 -0.92
CA ALA A 395 5.96 -18.72 -1.86
C ALA A 395 5.66 -20.22 -1.70
N ASP A 396 6.64 -20.99 -1.24
CA ASP A 396 6.51 -22.45 -1.09
C ASP A 396 5.90 -22.88 0.26
N GLU A 397 5.70 -21.93 1.18
CA GLU A 397 5.13 -22.21 2.51
C GLU A 397 4.00 -21.26 2.90
N GLN A 398 3.15 -20.95 1.92
CA GLN A 398 1.91 -20.20 2.14
C GLN A 398 0.98 -20.94 3.10
N VAL A 399 0.54 -20.22 4.12
CA VAL A 399 -0.43 -20.68 5.12
C VAL A 399 -1.58 -19.67 5.21
N PRO A 400 -2.81 -20.12 5.54
CA PRO A 400 -3.94 -19.21 5.67
C PRO A 400 -3.66 -18.09 6.69
N HIS A 401 -4.01 -16.86 6.31
CA HIS A 401 -3.97 -15.67 7.16
C HIS A 401 -5.01 -14.66 6.67
N SER A 402 -5.88 -14.22 7.57
CA SER A 402 -6.87 -13.18 7.26
C SER A 402 -6.33 -11.84 7.73
N PHE A 403 -5.98 -10.98 6.77
CA PHE A 403 -5.44 -9.66 7.09
C PHE A 403 -6.52 -8.72 7.62
N ALA A 404 -6.22 -7.97 8.68
CA ALA A 404 -7.15 -6.96 9.20
C ALA A 404 -7.42 -5.81 8.21
N ARG A 405 -6.49 -5.56 7.28
CA ARG A 405 -6.39 -4.36 6.43
C ARG A 405 -6.09 -4.63 4.95
N ALA A 406 -6.29 -5.86 4.48
CA ALA A 406 -6.26 -6.17 3.04
C ALA A 406 -7.43 -7.08 2.65
N MET A 407 -7.97 -6.87 1.45
CA MET A 407 -8.99 -7.72 0.83
C MET A 407 -8.39 -8.56 -0.30
N GLY A 408 -8.95 -9.74 -0.54
CA GLY A 408 -8.53 -10.61 -1.64
C GLY A 408 -7.13 -11.23 -1.44
N VAL A 409 -6.62 -11.23 -0.21
CA VAL A 409 -5.36 -11.88 0.18
C VAL A 409 -5.58 -12.68 1.45
N TYR A 410 -5.36 -13.99 1.34
CA TYR A 410 -5.77 -14.94 2.38
C TYR A 410 -4.65 -15.88 2.82
N SER A 411 -3.41 -15.61 2.42
CA SER A 411 -2.26 -16.39 2.82
C SER A 411 -1.00 -15.54 2.98
N VAL A 412 -0.05 -16.07 3.72
CA VAL A 412 1.26 -15.47 3.95
C VAL A 412 2.29 -16.58 4.15
N GLY A 413 3.58 -16.30 3.95
CA GLY A 413 4.65 -17.25 4.22
C GLY A 413 4.76 -17.58 5.71
N ARG A 414 4.74 -18.87 6.04
CA ARG A 414 4.74 -19.38 7.42
C ARG A 414 5.92 -18.88 8.25
N SER A 415 7.14 -18.88 7.71
CA SER A 415 8.32 -18.48 8.49
C SER A 415 8.29 -17.01 8.89
N TRP A 416 7.67 -16.13 8.09
CA TRP A 416 7.48 -14.72 8.46
C TRP A 416 6.38 -14.56 9.53
N ARG A 417 5.24 -15.22 9.32
CA ARG A 417 4.08 -15.18 10.23
C ARG A 417 4.46 -15.66 11.63
N ASP A 418 5.14 -16.79 11.71
CA ASP A 418 5.45 -17.49 12.96
C ASP A 418 6.75 -16.99 13.61
N ALA A 419 7.43 -15.99 13.04
CA ALA A 419 8.67 -15.47 13.60
C ALA A 419 8.44 -14.71 14.91
N ASP A 420 9.32 -14.92 15.88
CA ASP A 420 9.35 -14.16 17.13
C ASP A 420 9.89 -12.75 16.88
N ALA A 421 10.96 -12.63 16.10
CA ALA A 421 11.52 -11.36 15.63
C ALA A 421 11.61 -11.33 14.10
N ARG A 422 11.43 -10.14 13.53
CA ARG A 422 11.31 -9.89 12.08
C ARG A 422 12.16 -8.68 11.71
N VAL A 423 13.01 -8.82 10.72
CA VAL A 423 13.88 -7.76 10.20
C VAL A 423 13.56 -7.56 8.73
N SER A 424 13.25 -6.33 8.31
CA SER A 424 13.19 -5.96 6.90
C SER A 424 14.56 -5.43 6.48
N PHE A 425 15.24 -6.14 5.59
CA PHE A 425 16.56 -5.78 5.10
C PHE A 425 16.47 -5.46 3.61
N ALA A 426 16.39 -4.17 3.30
CA ALA A 426 16.22 -3.64 1.95
C ALA A 426 17.54 -3.08 1.39
N THR A 427 17.59 -2.90 0.08
CA THR A 427 18.65 -2.12 -0.60
C THR A 427 18.11 -0.73 -0.93
N LEU A 428 18.98 0.27 -0.95
CA LEU A 428 18.62 1.66 -1.25
C LEU A 428 18.40 1.82 -2.77
N LYS A 429 17.14 1.91 -3.18
CA LYS A 429 16.80 2.12 -4.59
C LYS A 429 15.53 2.92 -4.85
N THR A 430 15.51 3.63 -5.98
CA THR A 430 14.32 4.33 -6.47
C THR A 430 13.26 3.38 -7.04
N HIS A 431 12.01 3.85 -7.09
CA HIS A 431 10.91 3.15 -7.74
C HIS A 431 10.02 4.15 -8.51
N PRO A 432 9.72 3.92 -9.80
CA PRO A 432 9.05 4.92 -10.66
C PRO A 432 7.66 5.34 -10.17
N SER A 433 6.87 4.42 -9.62
CA SER A 433 5.54 4.74 -9.08
C SER A 433 5.47 4.86 -7.56
N ALA A 434 6.56 4.58 -6.85
CA ALA A 434 6.56 4.53 -5.38
C ALA A 434 7.59 5.46 -4.73
N VAL A 435 8.29 6.25 -5.54
CA VAL A 435 9.49 7.04 -5.19
C VAL A 435 10.70 6.15 -4.87
N ALA A 436 10.54 5.18 -3.96
CA ALA A 436 11.59 4.27 -3.53
C ALA A 436 11.06 2.85 -3.25
N GLN A 437 11.95 1.86 -3.25
CA GLN A 437 11.68 0.52 -2.73
C GLN A 437 12.65 0.24 -1.58
N LEU A 438 12.15 0.36 -0.35
CA LEU A 438 12.92 0.29 0.90
C LEU A 438 12.26 -0.71 1.88
N CYS A 439 12.35 -0.49 3.20
CA CYS A 439 11.93 -1.46 4.21
C CYS A 439 10.42 -1.70 4.22
N LEU A 440 9.59 -0.66 4.07
CA LEU A 440 8.13 -0.78 4.09
C LEU A 440 7.66 -1.63 2.90
N ARG A 441 8.12 -1.28 1.69
CA ARG A 441 7.76 -1.98 0.46
C ARG A 441 8.30 -3.42 0.45
N ASN A 442 9.52 -3.63 0.95
CA ASN A 442 10.12 -4.96 1.11
C ASN A 442 9.35 -5.85 2.10
N ALA A 443 8.72 -5.29 3.14
CA ALA A 443 7.85 -6.06 4.02
C ALA A 443 6.62 -6.60 3.26
N GLY A 444 6.02 -5.81 2.38
CA GLY A 444 4.87 -6.24 1.56
C GLY A 444 5.18 -7.41 0.61
N THR A 445 6.45 -7.62 0.24
CA THR A 445 6.85 -8.72 -0.66
C THR A 445 7.03 -10.07 0.05
N VAL A 446 6.69 -10.18 1.34
CA VAL A 446 6.53 -11.49 2.01
C VAL A 446 5.37 -12.30 1.44
N ILE A 447 4.46 -11.62 0.72
CA ILE A 447 3.38 -12.21 -0.05
C ILE A 447 3.89 -12.33 -1.50
N PRO A 448 3.86 -13.52 -2.12
CA PRO A 448 4.45 -13.75 -3.44
C PRO A 448 3.87 -12.84 -4.53
N GLN A 449 4.75 -12.30 -5.37
CA GLN A 449 4.41 -11.28 -6.36
C GLN A 449 4.27 -11.87 -7.78
N THR A 450 3.55 -12.97 -7.90
CA THR A 450 3.42 -13.74 -9.16
C THR A 450 2.31 -13.21 -10.10
N GLY A 451 1.81 -12.00 -9.85
CA GLY A 451 0.95 -11.27 -10.78
C GLY A 451 -0.50 -11.07 -10.33
N GLU A 452 -0.81 -11.30 -9.07
CA GLU A 452 -2.14 -11.03 -8.52
C GLU A 452 -2.33 -9.57 -8.08
N TYR A 453 -1.24 -8.82 -7.93
CA TYR A 453 -1.20 -7.51 -7.25
C TYR A 453 -0.76 -6.33 -8.12
N PHE A 454 -0.37 -6.56 -9.38
CA PHE A 454 0.16 -5.51 -10.25
C PHE A 454 -0.64 -5.25 -11.53
N PHE A 455 -1.53 -6.15 -11.93
CA PHE A 455 -2.27 -6.03 -13.18
C PHE A 455 -3.66 -5.45 -12.97
N SER A 456 -4.30 -5.01 -14.06
CA SER A 456 -5.60 -4.31 -14.01
C SER A 456 -6.71 -5.13 -13.36
N ASP A 457 -6.58 -6.46 -13.27
CA ASP A 457 -7.52 -7.38 -12.63
C ASP A 457 -7.13 -7.76 -11.18
N ARG A 458 -6.16 -7.07 -10.55
CA ARG A 458 -5.76 -7.30 -9.15
C ARG A 458 -6.92 -7.05 -8.17
N LEU A 459 -7.05 -7.84 -7.11
CA LEU A 459 -8.08 -7.61 -6.07
C LEU A 459 -7.63 -6.63 -4.99
N THR A 460 -6.32 -6.41 -4.86
CA THR A 460 -5.75 -5.44 -3.92
C THR A 460 -4.62 -4.67 -4.59
N ASP A 461 -4.36 -3.47 -4.10
CA ASP A 461 -3.19 -2.69 -4.50
C ASP A 461 -2.00 -3.02 -3.61
N PHE A 462 -0.80 -2.93 -4.18
CA PHE A 462 0.42 -3.26 -3.47
C PHE A 462 0.63 -2.38 -2.21
N THR A 463 0.24 -1.10 -2.25
CA THR A 463 0.34 -0.21 -1.07
C THR A 463 -0.60 -0.64 0.07
N HIS A 464 -1.80 -1.15 -0.23
CA HIS A 464 -2.71 -1.73 0.77
C HIS A 464 -2.16 -3.05 1.32
N LEU A 465 -1.53 -3.85 0.45
CA LEU A 465 -0.82 -5.07 0.87
C LEU A 465 0.32 -4.76 1.86
N VAL A 466 1.12 -3.74 1.58
CA VAL A 466 2.19 -3.26 2.46
C VAL A 466 1.63 -2.88 3.82
N THR A 467 0.61 -2.03 3.88
CA THR A 467 0.01 -1.59 5.15
C THR A 467 -0.62 -2.75 5.93
N ALA A 468 -1.24 -3.71 5.26
CA ALA A 468 -1.78 -4.91 5.90
C ALA A 468 -0.70 -5.79 6.53
N VAL A 469 0.43 -6.00 5.84
CA VAL A 469 1.57 -6.74 6.42
C VAL A 469 2.17 -5.98 7.58
N LEU A 470 2.36 -4.66 7.45
CA LEU A 470 2.89 -3.82 8.53
C LEU A 470 1.99 -3.84 9.77
N HIS A 471 0.68 -3.97 9.60
CA HIS A 471 -0.26 -4.02 10.72
C HIS A 471 -0.28 -5.38 11.42
N ASP A 472 -0.45 -6.46 10.66
CA ASP A 472 -0.65 -7.79 11.26
C ASP A 472 0.66 -8.48 11.60
N LEU A 473 1.68 -8.30 10.76
CA LEU A 473 2.96 -9.00 10.80
C LEU A 473 4.13 -8.00 10.65
N PRO A 474 4.19 -6.94 11.48
CA PRO A 474 5.19 -5.88 11.36
C PRO A 474 6.62 -6.43 11.44
N PRO A 475 7.55 -5.90 10.62
CA PRO A 475 8.95 -5.92 10.98
C PRO A 475 9.14 -5.24 12.35
N HIS A 476 10.09 -5.74 13.12
CA HIS A 476 10.50 -5.17 14.41
C HIS A 476 11.83 -4.41 14.28
N PHE A 477 12.40 -4.39 13.08
CA PHE A 477 13.64 -3.70 12.76
C PHE A 477 13.77 -3.52 11.25
N GLY A 478 14.28 -2.37 10.81
CA GLY A 478 14.59 -2.04 9.43
C GLY A 478 16.09 -1.82 9.24
N VAL A 479 16.62 -2.32 8.12
CA VAL A 479 17.99 -2.04 7.65
C VAL A 479 17.95 -1.74 6.17
N ILE A 480 18.58 -0.65 5.75
CA ILE A 480 18.76 -0.28 4.35
C ILE A 480 20.25 -0.31 4.04
N ASP A 481 20.62 -1.17 3.10
CA ASP A 481 21.94 -1.22 2.47
C ASP A 481 22.02 -0.21 1.32
N GLY A 482 22.82 0.83 1.50
CA GLY A 482 23.27 1.72 0.42
C GLY A 482 24.78 1.85 0.44
N TYR A 483 25.52 0.81 0.85
CA TYR A 483 26.95 0.95 1.08
C TYR A 483 27.71 0.86 -0.25
N SER A 484 27.75 -0.34 -0.84
CA SER A 484 28.53 -0.58 -2.05
C SER A 484 27.77 -0.24 -3.31
N TRP A 485 26.45 -0.41 -3.36
CA TRP A 485 25.65 -0.20 -4.57
C TRP A 485 24.25 0.29 -4.21
N ALA A 486 23.83 1.39 -4.83
CA ALA A 486 22.49 1.93 -4.68
C ALA A 486 21.96 2.38 -6.05
N ALA A 487 20.82 1.84 -6.46
CA ALA A 487 20.26 2.07 -7.78
C ALA A 487 19.35 3.31 -7.79
N ASP A 488 19.62 4.27 -8.67
CA ASP A 488 18.83 5.51 -8.75
C ASP A 488 18.15 5.71 -10.11
N GLY A 489 17.38 6.79 -10.24
CA GLY A 489 16.69 7.15 -11.48
C GLY A 489 15.43 6.33 -11.78
N LEU A 490 14.92 6.44 -13.02
CA LEU A 490 13.62 5.90 -13.42
C LEU A 490 13.51 4.37 -13.25
N LEU A 491 14.65 3.67 -13.31
CA LEU A 491 14.72 2.22 -13.40
C LEU A 491 15.43 1.57 -12.21
N GLY A 492 15.74 2.32 -11.15
CA GLY A 492 16.53 1.80 -10.03
C GLY A 492 15.96 0.51 -9.41
N VAL A 493 14.64 0.31 -9.44
CA VAL A 493 14.03 -0.95 -9.00
C VAL A 493 14.38 -2.16 -9.89
N MET A 494 14.60 -1.95 -11.19
CA MET A 494 14.84 -3.01 -12.18
C MET A 494 16.33 -3.25 -12.44
N ALA A 495 17.05 -2.19 -12.79
CA ALA A 495 18.46 -2.23 -13.19
C ALA A 495 19.03 -0.81 -13.24
N ASP A 496 20.29 -0.67 -12.89
CA ASP A 496 21.03 0.58 -13.01
C ASP A 496 22.40 0.30 -13.65
N PRO A 497 22.69 0.84 -14.85
CA PRO A 497 24.00 0.68 -15.49
C PRO A 497 25.09 1.54 -14.86
N THR A 498 24.74 2.50 -14.00
CA THR A 498 25.63 3.46 -13.35
C THR A 498 25.22 3.69 -11.89
N PRO A 499 25.13 2.62 -11.07
CA PRO A 499 24.67 2.71 -9.69
C PRO A 499 25.58 3.61 -8.85
N ARG A 500 25.01 4.20 -7.81
CA ARG A 500 25.72 5.03 -6.84
C ARG A 500 26.42 4.17 -5.80
N HIS A 501 27.41 4.77 -5.15
CA HIS A 501 28.21 4.17 -4.07
C HIS A 501 28.20 5.05 -2.82
N PRO A 502 27.04 5.24 -2.16
CA PRO A 502 26.94 6.25 -1.12
C PRO A 502 27.70 5.91 0.18
N GLY A 503 28.12 4.65 0.38
CA GLY A 503 28.83 4.25 1.59
C GLY A 503 27.96 4.32 2.84
N ILE A 504 26.63 4.19 2.71
CA ILE A 504 25.70 4.39 3.81
C ILE A 504 24.99 3.11 4.24
N VAL A 505 24.74 2.99 5.55
CA VAL A 505 23.81 2.01 6.12
C VAL A 505 22.85 2.75 7.03
N ILE A 506 21.55 2.50 6.87
CA ILE A 506 20.50 3.09 7.69
C ILE A 506 19.83 1.96 8.46
N ALA A 507 19.66 2.11 9.78
CA ALA A 507 19.10 1.07 10.63
C ALA A 507 18.24 1.65 11.76
N GLY A 508 17.18 0.95 12.16
CA GLY A 508 16.30 1.40 13.25
C GLY A 508 15.18 0.43 13.56
N GLU A 509 14.58 0.57 14.74
CA GLU A 509 13.47 -0.28 15.20
C GLU A 509 12.18 -0.04 14.42
N ASP A 510 11.85 1.22 14.15
CA ASP A 510 10.66 1.61 13.40
C ASP A 510 10.97 1.77 11.91
N VAL A 511 10.54 0.78 11.12
CA VAL A 511 10.70 0.78 9.65
C VAL A 511 10.09 1.99 8.95
N LEU A 512 9.06 2.62 9.53
CA LEU A 512 8.49 3.85 8.97
C LEU A 512 9.45 5.02 9.11
N ALA A 513 10.10 5.14 10.28
CA ALA A 513 11.10 6.18 10.52
C ALA A 513 12.37 5.93 9.68
N VAL A 514 12.78 4.67 9.52
CA VAL A 514 13.92 4.28 8.67
C VAL A 514 13.70 4.69 7.22
N ASP A 515 12.54 4.37 6.64
CA ASP A 515 12.21 4.76 5.26
C ASP A 515 12.08 6.28 5.10
N HIS A 516 11.52 6.98 6.09
CA HIS A 516 11.45 8.45 6.08
C HIS A 516 12.85 9.07 6.03
N VAL A 517 13.77 8.65 6.90
CA VAL A 517 15.17 9.12 6.91
C VAL A 517 15.87 8.82 5.59
N ALA A 518 15.66 7.63 5.01
CA ALA A 518 16.22 7.28 3.71
C ALA A 518 15.71 8.20 2.58
N LEU A 519 14.41 8.50 2.55
CA LEU A 519 13.84 9.44 1.57
C LEU A 519 14.46 10.84 1.69
N GLN A 520 14.70 11.33 2.92
CA GLN A 520 15.39 12.61 3.14
C GLN A 520 16.82 12.60 2.59
N LEU A 521 17.56 11.49 2.79
CA LEU A 521 18.89 11.30 2.23
C LEU A 521 18.87 11.22 0.68
N MET A 522 17.81 10.69 0.09
CA MET A 522 17.56 10.71 -1.36
C MET A 522 17.12 12.08 -1.89
N GLY A 523 16.94 13.07 -1.01
CA GLY A 523 16.53 14.44 -1.36
C GLY A 523 15.02 14.66 -1.47
N GLU A 524 14.19 13.66 -1.12
CA GLU A 524 12.73 13.81 -1.04
C GLU A 524 12.35 14.50 0.28
N ARG A 525 11.68 15.65 0.17
CA ARG A 525 11.31 16.49 1.31
C ARG A 525 9.86 16.30 1.74
N ASP A 526 9.03 15.82 0.82
CA ASP A 526 7.62 15.57 1.09
C ASP A 526 7.36 14.06 1.21
N PRO A 527 7.21 13.52 2.44
CA PRO A 527 6.96 12.10 2.65
C PRO A 527 5.62 11.63 2.06
N TYR A 528 4.68 12.55 1.77
CA TYR A 528 3.38 12.22 1.19
C TYR A 528 3.45 11.92 -0.32
N ARG A 529 4.58 12.22 -0.98
CA ARG A 529 4.83 11.83 -2.38
C ARG A 529 5.10 10.34 -2.53
N ALA A 530 5.66 9.68 -1.51
CA ALA A 530 5.87 8.24 -1.49
C ALA A 530 4.58 7.53 -1.04
N PRO A 531 3.87 6.80 -1.93
CA PRO A 531 2.57 6.20 -1.61
C PRO A 531 2.61 5.23 -0.43
N ASP A 532 3.66 4.42 -0.34
CA ASP A 532 3.81 3.43 0.73
C ASP A 532 4.04 4.11 2.09
N LEU A 533 4.86 5.16 2.12
CA LEU A 533 5.09 5.94 3.34
C LEU A 533 3.82 6.73 3.74
N ARG A 534 3.13 7.36 2.78
CA ARG A 534 1.85 8.04 3.01
C ARG A 534 0.81 7.12 3.63
N ALA A 535 0.63 5.93 3.07
CA ALA A 535 -0.33 4.95 3.58
C ALA A 535 0.07 4.46 4.98
N ALA A 536 1.36 4.24 5.23
CA ALA A 536 1.86 3.90 6.56
C ALA A 536 1.65 5.04 7.58
N LEU A 537 1.87 6.30 7.20
CA LEU A 537 1.60 7.47 8.04
C LEU A 537 0.12 7.60 8.40
N ALA A 538 -0.79 7.34 7.45
CA ALA A 538 -2.23 7.33 7.71
C ALA A 538 -2.62 6.24 8.73
N CYS A 539 -2.01 5.06 8.63
CA CYS A 539 -2.34 3.92 9.50
C CYS A 539 -1.70 4.03 10.90
N PHE A 540 -0.40 4.31 10.96
CA PHE A 540 0.42 4.21 12.17
C PHE A 540 0.75 5.57 12.81
N GLY A 541 0.47 6.67 12.10
CA GLY A 541 0.85 8.03 12.51
C GLY A 541 2.30 8.38 12.21
N ASP A 542 2.63 9.67 12.33
CA ASP A 542 4.00 10.15 12.14
C ASP A 542 4.87 9.81 13.35
N ALA A 543 5.91 9.02 13.10
CA ALA A 543 6.90 8.58 14.07
C ALA A 543 8.02 9.60 14.31
N MET A 544 8.27 10.53 13.38
CA MET A 544 9.48 11.35 13.37
C MET A 544 9.65 12.22 14.60
N ALA A 545 8.56 12.74 15.17
CA ALA A 545 8.59 13.52 16.41
C ALA A 545 9.05 12.69 17.64
N ARG A 546 9.02 11.35 17.53
CA ARG A 546 9.47 10.38 18.54
C ARG A 546 10.75 9.65 18.11
N THR A 547 11.36 10.06 17.00
CA THR A 547 12.57 9.43 16.46
C THR A 547 13.80 10.21 16.92
N GLU A 548 14.74 9.51 17.56
CA GLU A 548 16.10 9.98 17.80
C GLU A 548 16.96 9.62 16.60
N LEU A 549 17.39 10.61 15.83
CA LEU A 549 18.32 10.40 14.73
C LEU A 549 19.77 10.42 15.25
N ARG A 550 20.54 9.38 14.92
CA ARG A 550 21.99 9.30 15.12
C ARG A 550 22.69 9.30 13.75
N GLY A 551 23.61 10.23 13.53
CA GLY A 551 24.23 10.46 12.22
C GLY A 551 23.70 11.72 11.53
N ASP A 552 24.19 11.99 10.32
CA ASP A 552 23.86 13.20 9.56
C ASP A 552 22.89 12.92 8.40
N LEU A 553 22.02 13.90 8.10
CA LEU A 553 21.09 13.87 6.97
C LEU A 553 21.67 14.54 5.71
N THR A 554 22.99 14.55 5.53
CA THR A 554 23.56 15.12 4.30
C THR A 554 23.02 14.34 3.09
N PRO A 555 22.35 14.99 2.13
CA PRO A 555 21.80 14.27 0.99
C PRO A 555 22.89 13.52 0.22
N ILE A 556 22.51 12.40 -0.40
CA ILE A 556 23.42 11.59 -1.21
C ILE A 556 23.80 12.39 -2.46
N GLU A 557 25.09 12.61 -2.64
CA GLU A 557 25.59 13.38 -3.77
C GLU A 557 25.25 12.70 -5.10
N GLY A 558 24.68 13.49 -6.02
CA GLY A 558 24.34 13.02 -7.37
C GLY A 558 23.14 12.08 -7.44
N TRP A 559 22.36 11.93 -6.37
CA TRP A 559 21.16 11.07 -6.38
C TRP A 559 20.13 11.54 -7.42
N SER A 560 19.73 10.63 -8.31
CA SER A 560 18.71 10.89 -9.32
C SER A 560 17.35 10.38 -8.85
N ALA A 561 16.39 11.27 -8.58
CA ALA A 561 15.01 10.85 -8.33
C ALA A 561 14.40 10.17 -9.57
N ALA A 562 13.43 9.28 -9.39
CA ALA A 562 12.84 8.51 -10.49
C ALA A 562 12.19 9.40 -11.58
N ASP A 563 11.71 10.58 -11.19
CA ASP A 563 11.03 11.59 -12.00
C ASP A 563 11.90 12.81 -12.34
N SER A 564 13.20 12.79 -12.01
CA SER A 564 14.10 13.98 -12.06
C SER A 564 14.40 14.59 -13.44
N GLY A 565 13.90 14.01 -14.54
CA GLY A 565 14.20 14.43 -15.91
C GLY A 565 12.96 14.83 -16.72
N LEU A 566 13.13 15.76 -17.66
CA LEU A 566 12.08 16.26 -18.58
C LEU A 566 11.31 15.15 -19.30
N LEU A 567 11.95 14.01 -19.56
CA LEU A 567 11.33 12.83 -20.16
C LEU A 567 10.98 11.75 -19.13
N SER A 568 11.63 11.69 -17.97
CA SER A 568 11.36 10.65 -16.97
C SER A 568 10.13 10.96 -16.12
N ALA A 569 9.79 12.22 -15.85
CA ALA A 569 8.57 12.58 -15.15
C ALA A 569 7.28 12.05 -15.82
N PRO A 570 7.03 12.30 -17.14
CA PRO A 570 5.86 11.74 -17.79
C PRO A 570 5.93 10.21 -17.92
N LEU A 571 7.12 9.63 -18.08
CA LEU A 571 7.28 8.17 -18.12
C LEU A 571 7.02 7.51 -16.76
N ALA A 572 7.45 8.11 -15.66
CA ALA A 572 7.19 7.65 -14.30
C ALA A 572 5.69 7.70 -13.99
N ALA A 573 5.01 8.79 -14.37
CA ALA A 573 3.56 8.92 -14.23
C ALA A 573 2.78 7.87 -15.04
N LEU A 574 3.31 7.46 -16.20
CA LEU A 574 2.71 6.42 -17.04
C LEU A 574 3.19 5.00 -16.71
N ALA A 575 4.21 4.83 -15.87
CA ALA A 575 4.87 3.55 -15.65
C ALA A 575 3.90 2.49 -15.12
N GLU A 576 3.14 2.79 -14.07
CA GLU A 576 2.19 1.84 -13.49
C GLU A 576 1.04 1.51 -14.46
N PRO A 577 0.32 2.48 -15.07
CA PRO A 577 -0.72 2.18 -16.05
C PRO A 577 -0.23 1.34 -17.23
N VAL A 578 0.97 1.67 -17.75
CA VAL A 578 1.57 0.95 -18.88
C VAL A 578 1.98 -0.46 -18.46
N TYR A 579 2.61 -0.62 -17.31
CA TYR A 579 2.98 -1.93 -16.77
C TYR A 579 1.74 -2.81 -16.55
N ALA A 580 0.69 -2.26 -15.94
CA ALA A 580 -0.52 -2.99 -15.57
C ALA A 580 -1.36 -3.42 -16.78
N ARG A 581 -1.47 -2.58 -17.83
CA ARG A 581 -2.36 -2.83 -18.98
C ARG A 581 -1.64 -3.34 -20.23
N PHE A 582 -0.41 -2.86 -20.46
CA PHE A 582 0.31 -3.11 -21.71
C PHE A 582 1.60 -3.91 -21.51
N GLY A 583 1.97 -4.24 -20.27
CA GLY A 583 3.18 -5.00 -19.95
C GLY A 583 3.13 -6.49 -20.29
N GLY A 584 2.02 -7.00 -20.86
CA GLY A 584 1.84 -8.43 -21.12
C GLY A 584 1.89 -9.25 -19.83
N ARG A 585 1.24 -8.77 -18.77
CA ARG A 585 1.38 -9.29 -17.39
C ARG A 585 2.84 -9.33 -16.92
N GLY A 586 3.60 -8.28 -17.20
CA GLY A 586 5.01 -8.14 -16.84
C GLY A 586 5.99 -8.81 -17.81
N ALA A 587 5.52 -9.56 -18.82
CA ALA A 587 6.37 -10.31 -19.74
C ALA A 587 7.35 -9.43 -20.53
N VAL A 588 6.99 -8.17 -20.79
CA VAL A 588 7.76 -7.26 -21.64
C VAL A 588 8.72 -6.38 -20.83
N PHE A 589 8.38 -6.06 -19.58
CA PHE A 589 9.16 -5.21 -18.68
C PHE A 589 10.08 -6.05 -17.79
N VAL A 590 11.12 -6.62 -18.40
CA VAL A 590 12.13 -7.42 -17.70
C VAL A 590 13.55 -6.98 -18.11
N PRO A 591 14.52 -6.93 -17.17
CA PRO A 591 15.91 -6.64 -17.51
C PRO A 591 16.51 -7.77 -18.37
N ASP A 592 17.73 -7.61 -18.86
CA ASP A 592 18.43 -8.64 -19.62
C ASP A 592 19.07 -9.66 -18.69
N LEU A 593 18.24 -10.49 -18.04
CA LEU A 593 18.67 -11.50 -17.07
C LEU A 593 19.82 -12.35 -17.64
N ASP A 594 20.77 -12.72 -16.78
CA ASP A 594 21.83 -13.67 -17.12
C ASP A 594 21.21 -14.98 -17.64
N PRO A 595 21.32 -15.29 -18.95
CA PRO A 595 20.60 -16.42 -19.54
C PRO A 595 21.20 -17.77 -19.14
N ALA A 596 22.45 -17.80 -18.65
CA ALA A 596 23.07 -19.02 -18.16
C ALA A 596 22.55 -19.39 -16.78
N ALA A 597 22.33 -18.39 -15.91
CA ALA A 597 21.74 -18.60 -14.60
C ALA A 597 20.21 -18.73 -14.64
N PHE A 598 19.55 -17.89 -15.43
CA PHE A 598 18.10 -17.72 -15.48
C PHE A 598 17.57 -17.91 -16.91
N PRO A 599 17.49 -19.16 -17.41
CA PRO A 599 17.08 -19.42 -18.79
C PRO A 599 15.62 -19.01 -19.02
N PRO A 600 15.27 -18.39 -20.17
CA PRO A 600 13.90 -17.99 -20.46
C PRO A 600 12.97 -19.19 -20.63
N ILE A 601 11.74 -19.09 -20.10
CA ILE A 601 10.69 -20.09 -20.21
C ILE A 601 9.74 -19.70 -21.34
N GLY A 602 9.57 -20.57 -22.34
CA GLY A 602 8.55 -20.41 -23.38
C GLY A 602 8.69 -19.15 -24.24
N GLU A 603 9.89 -18.55 -24.32
CA GLU A 603 10.09 -17.30 -25.03
C GLU A 603 10.00 -17.48 -26.56
N THR A 604 9.10 -16.73 -27.18
CA THR A 604 8.96 -16.67 -28.64
C THR A 604 9.86 -15.60 -29.26
N THR A 605 10.18 -15.72 -30.55
CA THR A 605 10.95 -14.69 -31.28
C THR A 605 10.29 -13.31 -31.21
N ALA A 606 8.95 -13.25 -31.25
CA ALA A 606 8.21 -12.00 -31.13
C ALA A 606 8.36 -11.37 -29.75
N LEU A 607 8.24 -12.16 -28.67
CA LEU A 607 8.42 -11.67 -27.30
C LEU A 607 9.85 -11.19 -27.07
N ARG A 608 10.85 -11.92 -27.58
CA ARG A 608 12.26 -11.50 -27.53
C ARG A 608 12.49 -10.16 -28.23
N ALA A 609 11.90 -9.97 -29.41
CA ALA A 609 11.98 -8.70 -30.13
C ALA A 609 11.31 -7.56 -29.35
N ALA A 610 10.13 -7.79 -28.76
CA ALA A 610 9.44 -6.81 -27.93
C ALA A 610 10.24 -6.42 -26.67
N ARG A 611 10.81 -7.41 -25.96
CA ARG A 611 11.71 -7.16 -24.81
C ARG A 611 12.93 -6.34 -25.22
N ARG A 612 13.58 -6.69 -26.32
CA ARG A 612 14.75 -5.95 -26.83
C ARG A 612 14.39 -4.52 -27.18
N PHE A 613 13.26 -4.29 -27.85
CA PHE A 613 12.75 -2.96 -28.16
C PHE A 613 12.50 -2.15 -26.87
N MET A 614 11.81 -2.73 -25.89
CA MET A 614 11.51 -2.04 -24.64
C MET A 614 12.76 -1.75 -23.81
N ARG A 615 13.72 -2.67 -23.73
CA ARG A 615 15.01 -2.43 -23.06
C ARG A 615 15.81 -1.32 -23.76
N ALA A 616 15.77 -1.26 -25.08
CA ALA A 616 16.41 -0.16 -25.84
C ALA A 616 15.72 1.18 -25.56
N LEU A 617 14.38 1.20 -25.52
CA LEU A 617 13.59 2.39 -25.20
C LEU A 617 13.88 2.91 -23.78
N LEU A 618 14.04 1.99 -22.83
CA LEU A 618 14.27 2.29 -21.42
C LEU A 618 15.77 2.50 -21.10
N GLY A 619 16.69 2.23 -22.01
CA GLY A 619 18.13 2.36 -21.76
C GLY A 619 18.75 1.21 -20.93
N ILE A 620 18.06 0.08 -20.80
CA ILE A 620 18.51 -1.14 -20.10
C ILE A 620 19.20 -2.13 -21.07
N GLY A 621 19.16 -1.84 -22.37
CA GLY A 621 19.66 -2.73 -23.42
C GLY A 621 21.17 -2.67 -23.62
N GLY A 622 21.91 -3.60 -23.03
CA GLY A 622 23.21 -4.06 -23.50
C GLY A 622 24.45 -3.28 -23.00
N ARG A 623 25.16 -3.90 -22.07
CA ARG A 623 26.62 -4.04 -22.17
C ARG A 623 26.95 -5.52 -22.26
#